data_AF-A0A955V4N7-F1
#
_entry.id   AF-A0A955V4N7-F1
#
_cell.length_a   1.000
_cell.length_b   1.000
_cell.length_c   1.000
_cell.angle_alpha   90.00
_cell.angle_beta   90.00
_cell.angle_gamma   90.00
#
_symmetry.space_group_name_H-M   'P 1'
#
loop_
_entity.id
_entity.type
_entity.pdbx_description
1 polymer ?
#
loop_
_entity_poly.entity_id
_entity_poly.type
_entity_poly.pdbx_seq_one_letter_code
_entity_poly.pdbx_strand_id
1 'polypeptide(L)'
;MEGTPFFDAVDLGTASYEAVLAAQRRLVALRARDRDAPDRLLLVEHPPTITLGRRRTSGDNVVAAGDTPVVQVERGGDVTWHGPGQLVGYPIFALREGPERDLHGVLRRLEDALIAVLRDGVGLDADRRPGFTGVWCRGRKLVSIGVAVSQWVTFHGFALNVDPDLAEFQRINPCGLEAGVMGSIRSLGARVPARAELIAAIVAAVGDAFERAPRQRLVARPEDLAPDEVVTATPAGLDPTAAAQPWSERAGAAEGASSATRGLGAGGHGGAQ
;
A
#
# COMPACT_ATOMS: atom_id res chain seq x y z
N MET A 1 -19.08 -23.50 16.84
CA MET A 1 -18.63 -23.29 15.46
C MET A 1 -17.97 -21.93 15.44
N GLU A 2 -16.65 -21.88 15.46
CA GLU A 2 -15.93 -20.61 15.26
C GLU A 2 -16.31 -20.08 13.87
N GLY A 3 -16.77 -18.83 13.80
CA GLY A 3 -17.13 -18.20 12.53
C GLY A 3 -15.91 -18.11 11.61
N THR A 4 -16.14 -17.97 10.30
CA THR A 4 -15.06 -17.74 9.33
C THR A 4 -14.19 -16.57 9.82
N PRO A 5 -12.86 -16.75 9.93
CA PRO A 5 -11.96 -15.67 10.28
C PRO A 5 -12.16 -14.49 9.35
N PHE A 6 -11.98 -13.28 9.85
CA PHE A 6 -12.22 -12.07 9.08
C PHE A 6 -11.11 -11.05 9.26
N PHE A 7 -11.02 -10.09 8.36
CA PHE A 7 -10.10 -8.97 8.47
C PHE A 7 -10.75 -7.65 8.04
N ASP A 8 -10.24 -6.55 8.57
CA ASP A 8 -10.62 -5.20 8.14
C ASP A 8 -9.62 -4.68 7.11
N ALA A 9 -10.11 -4.26 5.94
CA ALA A 9 -9.29 -3.58 4.95
C ALA A 9 -9.34 -2.06 5.21
N VAL A 10 -8.17 -1.42 5.33
CA VAL A 10 -8.06 0.01 5.61
C VAL A 10 -7.25 0.67 4.50
N ASP A 11 -7.89 1.60 3.82
CA ASP A 11 -7.24 2.42 2.80
C ASP A 11 -6.79 3.75 3.40
N LEU A 12 -5.47 3.91 3.56
CA LEU A 12 -4.83 5.07 4.18
C LEU A 12 -4.57 6.21 3.19
N GLY A 13 -4.89 6.05 1.90
CA GLY A 13 -4.50 7.00 0.86
C GLY A 13 -2.97 7.12 0.78
N THR A 14 -2.46 8.33 1.02
CA THR A 14 -1.02 8.62 1.07
C THR A 14 -0.59 8.94 2.50
N ALA A 15 0.44 8.27 3.01
CA ALA A 15 0.95 8.50 4.36
C ALA A 15 2.46 8.28 4.48
N SER A 16 3.10 8.92 5.46
CA SER A 16 4.54 8.76 5.69
C SER A 16 4.90 7.33 6.06
N TYR A 17 6.08 6.89 5.63
CA TYR A 17 6.54 5.53 5.85
C TYR A 17 6.67 5.23 7.35
N GLU A 18 7.25 6.15 8.12
CA GLU A 18 7.51 6.01 9.56
C GLU A 18 6.22 5.93 10.37
N ALA A 19 5.22 6.77 10.05
CA ALA A 19 3.93 6.74 10.76
C ALA A 19 3.21 5.42 10.52
N VAL A 20 3.21 4.92 9.29
CA VAL A 20 2.58 3.64 8.95
C VAL A 20 3.36 2.46 9.52
N LEU A 21 4.70 2.52 9.58
CA LEU A 21 5.51 1.50 10.27
C LEU A 21 5.22 1.47 11.77
N ALA A 22 5.08 2.64 12.41
CA ALA A 22 4.69 2.72 13.82
C ALA A 22 3.29 2.14 14.05
N ALA A 23 2.33 2.44 13.16
CA ALA A 23 0.98 1.87 13.20
C ALA A 23 1.01 0.34 13.04
N GLN A 24 1.78 -0.18 12.07
CA GLN A 24 1.96 -1.64 11.89
C GLN A 24 2.46 -2.30 13.19
N ARG A 25 3.51 -1.76 13.83
CA ARG A 25 4.05 -2.31 15.07
C ARG A 25 3.04 -2.30 16.22
N ARG A 26 2.25 -1.23 16.35
CA ARG A 26 1.17 -1.13 17.35
C ARG A 26 0.08 -2.17 17.10
N LEU A 27 -0.36 -2.30 15.86
CA LEU A 27 -1.40 -3.25 15.45
C LEU A 27 -0.95 -4.71 15.61
N VAL A 28 0.32 -5.01 15.31
CA VAL A 28 0.93 -6.32 15.62
C VAL A 28 0.84 -6.61 17.12
N ALA A 29 1.26 -5.66 17.96
CA ALA A 29 1.23 -5.83 19.41
C ALA A 29 -0.20 -5.94 19.97
N LEU A 30 -1.16 -5.20 19.41
CA LEU A 30 -2.58 -5.34 19.74
C LEU A 30 -3.09 -6.73 19.35
N ARG A 31 -2.86 -7.13 18.11
CA ARG A 31 -3.37 -8.39 17.58
C ARG A 31 -2.78 -9.60 18.31
N ALA A 32 -1.53 -9.50 18.76
CA ALA A 32 -0.85 -10.56 19.51
C ALA A 32 -1.38 -10.70 20.95
N ARG A 33 -1.79 -9.61 21.60
CA ARG A 33 -2.30 -9.62 22.99
C ARG A 33 -3.79 -9.87 23.09
N ASP A 34 -4.55 -9.50 22.06
CA ASP A 34 -6.01 -9.55 22.02
C ASP A 34 -6.47 -10.47 20.88
N ARG A 35 -7.10 -11.60 21.25
CA ARG A 35 -7.61 -12.57 20.28
C ARG A 35 -8.82 -12.06 19.51
N ASP A 36 -9.59 -11.14 20.10
CA ASP A 36 -10.80 -10.56 19.51
C ASP A 36 -10.47 -9.35 18.61
N ALA A 37 -9.27 -8.78 18.74
CA ALA A 37 -8.79 -7.78 17.80
C ALA A 37 -8.73 -8.34 16.37
N PRO A 38 -9.24 -7.62 15.36
CA PRO A 38 -9.30 -8.14 14.00
C PRO A 38 -7.92 -8.16 13.35
N ASP A 39 -7.75 -9.14 12.45
CA ASP A 39 -6.74 -9.07 11.41
C ASP A 39 -7.00 -7.81 10.55
N ARG A 40 -5.94 -7.20 10.01
CA ARG A 40 -6.07 -5.97 9.21
C ARG A 40 -5.24 -6.03 7.94
N LEU A 41 -5.72 -5.43 6.86
CA LEU A 41 -4.95 -5.19 5.64
C LEU A 41 -4.87 -3.68 5.42
N LEU A 42 -3.72 -3.07 5.68
CA LEU A 42 -3.50 -1.64 5.43
C LEU A 42 -3.03 -1.44 3.99
N LEU A 43 -3.73 -0.64 3.21
CA LEU A 43 -3.32 -0.25 1.86
C LEU A 43 -2.96 1.23 1.81
N VAL A 44 -1.83 1.57 1.20
CA VAL A 44 -1.25 2.91 1.27
C VAL A 44 -0.32 3.17 0.09
N GLU A 45 -0.14 4.44 -0.25
CA GLU A 45 0.98 4.94 -1.05
C GLU A 45 1.89 5.76 -0.14
N HIS A 46 3.20 5.63 -0.32
CA HIS A 46 4.18 6.39 0.46
C HIS A 46 4.75 7.54 -0.36
N PRO A 47 5.18 8.65 0.27
CA PRO A 47 6.20 9.51 -0.29
C PRO A 47 7.47 8.71 -0.66
N PRO A 48 8.36 9.23 -1.52
CA PRO A 48 9.62 8.56 -1.87
C PRO A 48 10.36 8.11 -0.61
N THR A 49 10.68 6.82 -0.51
CA THR A 49 11.39 6.23 0.64
C THR A 49 12.11 4.96 0.20
N ILE A 50 13.37 4.82 0.58
CA ILE A 50 14.15 3.61 0.43
C ILE A 50 14.10 2.83 1.73
N THR A 51 13.84 1.53 1.67
CA THR A 51 13.81 0.67 2.85
C THR A 51 14.82 -0.44 2.73
N LEU A 52 15.58 -0.67 3.81
CA LEU A 52 16.59 -1.73 3.90
C LEU A 52 16.03 -2.87 4.72
N GLY A 53 15.89 -4.05 4.12
CA GLY A 53 15.46 -5.26 4.80
C GLY A 53 16.51 -5.77 5.79
N ARG A 54 16.18 -6.84 6.51
CA ARG A 54 17.02 -7.38 7.60
C ARG A 54 18.39 -7.94 7.20
N ARG A 55 18.69 -8.07 5.89
CA ARG A 55 20.00 -8.54 5.44
C ARG A 55 21.04 -7.47 5.76
N ARG A 56 22.15 -7.85 6.39
CA ARG A 56 23.21 -6.91 6.78
C ARG A 56 23.80 -6.15 5.59
N THR A 57 23.84 -6.79 4.42
CA THR A 57 24.36 -6.24 3.17
C THR A 57 23.34 -5.38 2.41
N SER A 58 22.16 -5.11 2.97
CA SER A 58 21.13 -4.38 2.21
C SER A 58 21.55 -2.96 1.86
N GLY A 59 22.37 -2.35 2.73
CA GLY A 59 22.94 -1.02 2.48
C GLY A 59 23.88 -0.98 1.28
N ASP A 60 24.55 -2.09 0.96
CA ASP A 60 25.52 -2.18 -0.15
C ASP A 60 24.84 -2.03 -1.52
N ASN A 61 23.53 -2.26 -1.57
CA ASN A 61 22.72 -2.14 -2.77
C ASN A 61 22.04 -0.77 -2.90
N VAL A 62 22.38 0.20 -2.05
CA VAL A 62 22.00 1.61 -2.25
C VAL A 62 23.03 2.26 -3.16
N VAL A 63 22.61 2.66 -4.36
CA VAL A 63 23.49 3.28 -5.37
C VAL A 63 23.60 4.79 -5.12
N ALA A 64 22.46 5.48 -5.01
CA ALA A 64 22.42 6.92 -4.82
C ALA A 64 21.06 7.36 -4.21
N ALA A 65 21.00 7.46 -2.88
CA ALA A 65 19.77 7.84 -2.18
C ALA A 65 19.35 9.30 -2.47
N GLY A 66 20.31 10.22 -2.63
CA GLY A 66 20.02 11.65 -2.70
C GLY A 66 19.28 12.12 -1.44
N ASP A 67 18.20 12.87 -1.61
CA ASP A 67 17.34 13.34 -0.52
C ASP A 67 16.26 12.31 -0.11
N THR A 68 16.22 11.14 -0.74
CA THR A 68 15.23 10.11 -0.41
C THR A 68 15.57 9.48 0.94
N PRO A 69 14.66 9.48 1.94
CA PRO A 69 14.91 8.85 3.23
C PRO A 69 15.27 7.36 3.09
N VAL A 70 16.24 6.91 3.88
CA VAL A 70 16.66 5.50 3.94
C VAL A 70 16.33 4.95 5.32
N VAL A 71 15.45 3.95 5.39
CA VAL A 71 14.94 3.40 6.64
C VAL A 71 15.30 1.91 6.76
N GLN A 72 16.02 1.54 7.81
CA GLN A 72 16.27 0.13 8.14
C GLN A 72 15.04 -0.49 8.81
N VAL A 73 14.61 -1.65 8.31
CA VAL A 73 13.37 -2.31 8.73
C VAL A 73 13.54 -3.82 8.92
N GLU A 74 12.55 -4.46 9.52
CA GLU A 74 12.57 -5.85 9.99
C GLU A 74 12.21 -6.87 8.90
N ARG A 75 11.59 -6.45 7.79
CA ARG A 75 11.17 -7.35 6.71
C ARG A 75 12.31 -8.18 6.16
N GLY A 76 11.94 -9.36 5.65
CA GLY A 76 12.78 -10.12 4.74
C GLY A 76 13.14 -9.33 3.46
N GLY A 77 14.09 -9.87 2.72
CA GLY A 77 14.62 -9.25 1.51
C GLY A 77 15.73 -8.24 1.79
N ASP A 78 16.01 -7.48 0.74
CA ASP A 78 17.15 -6.57 0.61
C ASP A 78 16.63 -5.11 0.62
N VAL A 79 17.19 -4.22 -0.18
CA VAL A 79 16.69 -2.88 -0.46
C VAL A 79 15.47 -2.88 -1.41
N THR A 80 14.54 -1.95 -1.19
CA THR A 80 13.49 -1.57 -2.17
C THR A 80 13.19 -0.07 -2.04
N TRP A 81 12.53 0.47 -3.06
CA TRP A 81 11.98 1.83 -3.06
C TRP A 81 10.45 1.78 -3.01
N HIS A 82 9.87 2.79 -2.35
CA HIS A 82 8.45 3.09 -2.33
C HIS A 82 8.25 4.56 -2.71
N GLY A 83 7.11 4.87 -3.33
CA GLY A 83 6.77 6.23 -3.70
C GLY A 83 5.41 6.33 -4.40
N PRO A 84 5.06 7.52 -4.90
CA PRO A 84 3.82 7.75 -5.63
C PRO A 84 3.64 6.78 -6.80
N GLY A 85 2.42 6.29 -7.02
CA GLY A 85 2.13 5.32 -8.08
C GLY A 85 2.50 3.88 -7.72
N GLN A 86 2.92 3.60 -6.48
CA GLN A 86 3.11 2.23 -5.98
C GLN A 86 2.12 1.95 -4.84
N LEU A 87 1.20 1.01 -5.07
CA LEU A 87 0.24 0.60 -4.04
C LEU A 87 0.90 -0.44 -3.12
N VAL A 88 1.05 -0.09 -1.85
CA VAL A 88 1.66 -0.92 -0.82
C VAL A 88 0.59 -1.51 0.07
N GLY A 89 0.69 -2.80 0.39
CA GLY A 89 -0.23 -3.51 1.25
C GLY A 89 0.46 -4.22 2.40
N TYR A 90 -0.08 -4.04 3.60
CA TYR A 90 0.43 -4.59 4.85
C TYR A 90 -0.62 -5.49 5.53
N PRO A 91 -0.64 -6.80 5.24
CA PRO A 91 -1.44 -7.76 5.97
C PRO A 91 -0.86 -7.94 7.38
N ILE A 92 -1.66 -7.56 8.38
CA ILE A 92 -1.40 -7.71 9.82
C ILE A 92 -2.30 -8.82 10.34
N PHE A 93 -1.93 -10.06 10.02
CA PHE A 93 -2.75 -11.24 10.21
C PHE A 93 -2.12 -12.13 11.28
N ALA A 94 -2.92 -12.61 12.23
CA ALA A 94 -2.47 -13.62 13.18
C ALA A 94 -2.43 -15.00 12.50
N LEU A 95 -1.24 -15.58 12.40
CA LEU A 95 -1.01 -16.90 11.83
C LEU A 95 -1.43 -18.00 12.81
N ARG A 96 -2.43 -18.77 12.41
CA ARG A 96 -2.97 -19.90 13.18
C ARG A 96 -1.97 -21.04 13.26
N GLU A 97 -2.09 -21.88 14.28
CA GLU A 97 -1.23 -23.05 14.41
C GLU A 97 -1.35 -24.00 13.22
N GLY A 98 -0.28 -24.72 12.93
CA GLY A 98 -0.18 -25.60 11.77
C GLY A 98 0.29 -24.86 10.51
N PRO A 99 -0.34 -25.07 9.34
CA PRO A 99 0.21 -24.69 8.04
C PRO A 99 0.31 -23.18 7.80
N GLU A 100 -0.35 -22.34 8.60
CA GLU A 100 -0.18 -20.88 8.48
C GLU A 100 1.13 -20.38 9.11
N ARG A 101 1.73 -21.12 10.06
CA ARG A 101 3.03 -20.78 10.65
C ARG A 101 4.20 -21.20 9.74
N ASP A 102 4.07 -20.95 8.45
CA ASP A 102 5.12 -21.09 7.45
C ASP A 102 5.31 -19.77 6.70
N LEU A 103 6.47 -19.14 6.91
CA LEU A 103 6.78 -17.85 6.28
C LEU A 103 6.89 -17.96 4.76
N HIS A 104 7.35 -19.10 4.23
CA HIS A 104 7.38 -19.32 2.78
C HIS A 104 5.96 -19.47 2.25
N GLY A 105 5.09 -20.18 2.97
CA GLY A 105 3.66 -20.25 2.71
C GLY A 105 2.98 -18.88 2.69
N VAL A 106 3.29 -17.99 3.63
CA VAL A 106 2.78 -16.59 3.64
C VAL A 106 3.21 -15.83 2.37
N LEU A 107 4.49 -15.93 2.00
CA LEU A 107 4.98 -15.32 0.75
C LEU A 107 4.26 -15.88 -0.48
N ARG A 108 4.08 -17.20 -0.53
CA ARG A 108 3.40 -17.89 -1.63
C ARG A 108 1.94 -17.45 -1.76
N ARG A 109 1.20 -17.37 -0.65
CA ARG A 109 -0.19 -16.88 -0.62
C ARG A 109 -0.30 -15.45 -1.15
N LEU A 110 0.63 -14.56 -0.78
CA LEU A 110 0.67 -13.19 -1.34
C LEU A 110 1.02 -13.17 -2.83
N GLU A 111 1.97 -14.01 -3.27
CA GLU A 111 2.27 -14.16 -4.70
C GLU A 111 1.02 -14.62 -5.47
N ASP A 112 0.32 -15.66 -5.00
CA ASP A 112 -0.89 -16.19 -5.66
C ASP A 112 -2.01 -15.14 -5.71
N ALA A 113 -2.26 -14.44 -4.60
CA ALA A 113 -3.27 -13.38 -4.55
C ALA A 113 -2.99 -12.28 -5.59
N LEU A 114 -1.75 -11.80 -5.65
CA LEU A 114 -1.38 -10.69 -6.54
C LEU A 114 -1.24 -11.14 -8.00
N ILE A 115 -0.88 -12.39 -8.24
CA ILE A 115 -0.97 -13.01 -9.56
C ILE A 115 -2.42 -13.04 -10.04
N ALA A 116 -3.38 -13.47 -9.20
CA ALA A 116 -4.80 -13.48 -9.55
C ALA A 116 -5.31 -12.06 -9.86
N VAL A 117 -4.96 -11.07 -9.04
CA VAL A 117 -5.32 -9.65 -9.31
C VAL A 117 -4.79 -9.19 -10.67
N LEU A 118 -3.51 -9.44 -10.97
CA LEU A 118 -2.90 -9.01 -12.22
C LEU A 118 -3.49 -9.74 -13.43
N ARG A 119 -3.76 -11.04 -13.31
CA ARG A 119 -4.33 -11.85 -14.39
C ARG A 119 -5.78 -11.47 -14.67
N ASP A 120 -6.61 -11.51 -13.64
CA ASP A 120 -8.07 -11.47 -13.79
C ASP A 120 -8.60 -10.03 -13.76
N GLY A 121 -7.95 -9.14 -13.00
CA GLY A 121 -8.36 -7.73 -12.87
C GLY A 121 -7.65 -6.78 -13.85
N VAL A 122 -6.43 -7.10 -14.28
CA VAL A 122 -5.59 -6.20 -15.11
C VAL A 122 -5.31 -6.78 -16.51
N GLY A 123 -5.50 -8.09 -16.71
CA GLY A 123 -5.21 -8.77 -17.99
C GLY A 123 -3.71 -8.97 -18.25
N LEU A 124 -2.88 -8.96 -17.21
CA LEU A 124 -1.45 -9.25 -17.28
C LEU A 124 -1.18 -10.68 -16.85
N ASP A 125 -0.63 -11.49 -17.77
CA ASP A 125 -0.19 -12.86 -17.47
C ASP A 125 1.07 -12.84 -16.62
N ALA A 126 0.86 -12.73 -15.31
CA ALA A 126 1.90 -12.62 -14.30
C ALA A 126 2.11 -13.96 -13.58
N ASP A 127 3.35 -14.21 -13.17
CA ASP A 127 3.75 -15.43 -12.47
C ASP A 127 4.94 -15.17 -11.54
N ARG A 128 5.37 -16.20 -10.83
CA ARG A 128 6.59 -16.24 -10.03
C ARG A 128 7.80 -16.41 -10.92
N ARG A 129 8.94 -15.91 -10.44
CA ARG A 129 10.25 -16.23 -11.01
C ARG A 129 11.03 -17.09 -10.03
N PRO A 130 11.47 -18.32 -10.38
CA PRO A 130 12.27 -19.15 -9.50
C PRO A 130 13.48 -18.40 -8.93
N GLY A 131 13.68 -18.47 -7.62
CA GLY A 131 14.76 -17.77 -6.91
C GLY A 131 14.51 -16.30 -6.59
N PHE A 132 13.45 -15.67 -7.11
CA PHE A 132 13.19 -14.25 -6.94
C PHE A 132 11.76 -13.97 -6.46
N THR A 133 11.61 -13.82 -5.14
CA THR A 133 10.34 -13.50 -4.48
C THR A 133 9.68 -12.24 -5.05
N GLY A 134 8.38 -12.34 -5.29
CA GLY A 134 7.56 -11.30 -5.91
C GLY A 134 6.84 -11.81 -7.15
N VAL A 135 6.11 -10.91 -7.79
CA VAL A 135 5.31 -11.22 -8.98
C VAL A 135 5.91 -10.53 -10.21
N TRP A 136 6.00 -11.29 -11.30
CA TRP A 136 6.72 -10.95 -12.51
C TRP A 136 5.83 -11.11 -13.73
N CYS A 137 6.02 -10.27 -14.75
CA CYS A 137 5.37 -10.43 -16.05
C CYS A 137 6.35 -9.99 -17.14
N ARG A 138 6.49 -10.81 -18.20
CA ARG A 138 7.39 -10.53 -19.34
C ARG A 138 8.83 -10.17 -18.91
N GLY A 139 9.34 -10.87 -17.91
CA GLY A 139 10.68 -10.64 -17.35
C GLY A 139 10.83 -9.41 -16.45
N ARG A 140 9.75 -8.64 -16.22
CA ARG A 140 9.74 -7.46 -15.33
C ARG A 140 9.08 -7.78 -13.99
N LYS A 141 9.61 -7.22 -12.90
CA LYS A 141 9.06 -7.34 -11.55
C LYS A 141 7.98 -6.28 -11.33
N LEU A 142 6.74 -6.72 -11.13
CA LEU A 142 5.59 -5.87 -10.86
C LEU A 142 5.36 -5.71 -9.35
N VAL A 143 5.65 -6.74 -8.57
CA VAL A 143 5.41 -6.73 -7.13
C VAL A 143 6.66 -7.12 -6.37
N SER A 144 7.09 -6.28 -5.44
CA SER A 144 8.07 -6.63 -4.40
C SER A 144 7.33 -7.14 -3.17
N ILE A 145 7.73 -8.29 -2.62
CA ILE A 145 7.12 -8.88 -1.42
C ILE A 145 8.22 -9.12 -0.38
N GLY A 146 7.98 -8.61 0.82
CA GLY A 146 8.84 -8.79 1.98
C GLY A 146 8.03 -8.61 3.26
N VAL A 147 7.87 -9.70 4.00
CA VAL A 147 7.15 -9.74 5.28
C VAL A 147 8.09 -9.92 6.45
N ALA A 148 7.65 -9.51 7.63
CA ALA A 148 8.17 -9.96 8.91
C ALA A 148 7.03 -10.56 9.75
N VAL A 149 7.42 -11.31 10.78
CA VAL A 149 6.49 -11.91 11.75
C VAL A 149 7.00 -11.62 13.14
N SER A 150 6.11 -11.16 14.02
CA SER A 150 6.36 -11.02 15.45
C SER A 150 5.19 -11.62 16.21
N GLN A 151 5.47 -12.49 17.19
CA GLN A 151 4.44 -13.20 17.97
C GLN A 151 3.39 -13.89 17.09
N TRP A 152 3.81 -14.45 15.94
CA TRP A 152 2.96 -15.06 14.92
C TRP A 152 1.93 -14.11 14.27
N VAL A 153 2.14 -12.79 14.36
CA VAL A 153 1.39 -11.80 13.60
C VAL A 153 2.29 -11.23 12.50
N THR A 154 1.78 -11.19 11.27
CA THR A 154 2.52 -10.65 10.11
C THR A 154 2.57 -9.12 10.14
N PHE A 155 3.58 -8.54 9.51
CA PHE A 155 3.63 -7.12 9.14
C PHE A 155 4.65 -6.91 8.00
N HIS A 156 4.76 -5.68 7.51
CA HIS A 156 5.17 -5.40 6.13
C HIS A 156 4.28 -6.18 5.16
N GLY A 157 4.74 -6.52 3.95
CA GLY A 157 3.84 -7.10 2.97
C GLY A 157 4.35 -6.98 1.55
N PHE A 158 3.57 -6.33 0.70
CA PHE A 158 3.83 -6.22 -0.73
C PHE A 158 3.77 -4.78 -1.21
N ALA A 159 4.44 -4.52 -2.33
CA ALA A 159 4.46 -3.25 -3.03
C ALA A 159 4.25 -3.51 -4.52
N LEU A 160 3.06 -3.17 -5.01
CA LEU A 160 2.66 -3.33 -6.41
C LEU A 160 2.96 -2.04 -7.18
N ASN A 161 3.81 -2.15 -8.20
CA ASN A 161 4.10 -1.08 -9.13
C ASN A 161 2.91 -0.90 -10.07
N VAL A 162 2.17 0.15 -9.79
CA VAL A 162 0.91 0.52 -10.40
C VAL A 162 1.25 1.43 -11.59
N ASP A 163 1.81 2.61 -11.29
CA ASP A 163 2.34 3.59 -12.24
C ASP A 163 3.39 4.50 -11.59
N PRO A 164 4.41 3.95 -10.89
CA PRO A 164 5.46 4.79 -10.33
C PRO A 164 6.40 5.27 -11.43
N ASP A 165 7.15 6.33 -11.16
CA ASP A 165 8.36 6.62 -11.92
C ASP A 165 9.39 5.50 -11.68
N LEU A 166 9.57 4.62 -12.66
CA LEU A 166 10.49 3.50 -12.56
C LEU A 166 11.96 3.93 -12.54
N ALA A 167 12.29 5.17 -12.94
CA ALA A 167 13.66 5.69 -12.85
C ALA A 167 14.13 5.79 -11.40
N GLU A 168 13.21 5.96 -10.44
CA GLU A 168 13.53 6.01 -9.01
C GLU A 168 14.17 4.70 -8.49
N PHE A 169 13.90 3.56 -9.14
CA PHE A 169 14.59 2.31 -8.81
C PHE A 169 16.07 2.32 -9.17
N GLN A 170 16.55 3.21 -10.04
CA GLN A 170 17.98 3.35 -10.36
C GLN A 170 18.82 3.82 -9.16
N ARG A 171 18.18 4.33 -8.12
CA ARG A 171 18.83 4.70 -6.85
C ARG A 171 19.32 3.47 -6.07
N ILE A 172 18.89 2.27 -6.44
CA ILE A 172 19.14 1.02 -5.73
C ILE A 172 19.38 -0.15 -6.70
N ASN A 173 19.99 -1.22 -6.22
CA ASN A 173 20.04 -2.53 -6.89
C ASN A 173 19.02 -3.47 -6.23
N PRO A 174 17.73 -3.46 -6.66
CA PRO A 174 16.67 -4.15 -5.94
C PRO A 174 16.89 -5.67 -5.91
N CYS A 175 17.04 -6.23 -4.70
CA CYS A 175 17.35 -7.65 -4.50
C CYS A 175 18.63 -8.12 -5.23
N GLY A 176 19.63 -7.25 -5.37
CA GLY A 176 20.88 -7.54 -6.08
C GLY A 176 20.72 -7.67 -7.61
N LEU A 177 19.58 -7.26 -8.16
CA LEU A 177 19.35 -7.19 -9.59
C LEU A 177 19.54 -5.76 -10.09
N GLU A 178 19.84 -5.64 -11.39
CA GLU A 178 19.81 -4.37 -12.12
C GLU A 178 18.43 -3.72 -12.02
N ALA A 179 18.37 -2.41 -11.78
CA ALA A 179 17.10 -1.67 -11.64
C ALA A 179 16.16 -1.84 -12.86
N GLY A 180 16.73 -2.09 -14.04
CA GLY A 180 15.98 -2.36 -15.28
C GLY A 180 15.06 -3.59 -15.21
N VAL A 181 15.13 -4.43 -14.19
CA VAL A 181 14.16 -5.52 -14.02
C VAL A 181 12.80 -5.03 -13.55
N MET A 182 12.67 -3.81 -13.01
CA MET A 182 11.41 -3.31 -12.49
C MET A 182 10.45 -2.96 -13.65
N GLY A 183 9.16 -3.22 -13.42
CA GLY A 183 8.07 -2.81 -14.31
C GLY A 183 6.85 -2.38 -13.50
N SER A 184 5.85 -1.84 -14.18
CA SER A 184 4.55 -1.45 -13.62
C SER A 184 3.41 -1.90 -14.51
N ILE A 185 2.17 -1.84 -13.98
CA ILE A 185 0.96 -2.08 -14.79
C ILE A 185 0.98 -1.18 -16.04
N ARG A 186 1.27 0.11 -15.86
CA ARG A 186 1.36 1.04 -17.01
C ARG A 186 2.49 0.69 -17.96
N SER A 187 3.70 0.41 -17.46
CA SER A 187 4.87 0.19 -18.32
C SER A 187 4.72 -1.05 -19.22
N LEU A 188 3.86 -2.00 -18.83
CA LEU A 188 3.55 -3.19 -19.62
C LEU A 188 2.38 -2.99 -20.60
N GLY A 189 1.85 -1.77 -20.69
CA GLY A 189 0.80 -1.38 -21.64
C GLY A 189 -0.62 -1.78 -21.21
N ALA A 190 -0.81 -2.21 -19.97
CA ALA A 190 -2.14 -2.51 -19.46
C ALA A 190 -2.87 -1.24 -19.03
N ARG A 191 -4.21 -1.31 -19.07
CA ARG A 191 -5.05 -0.26 -18.50
C ARG A 191 -4.83 -0.23 -16.99
N VAL A 192 -4.53 0.95 -16.49
CA VAL A 192 -4.49 1.29 -15.08
C VAL A 192 -5.93 1.27 -14.50
N PRO A 193 -6.26 0.34 -13.58
CA PRO A 193 -7.58 0.32 -12.94
C PRO A 193 -7.79 1.52 -12.02
N ALA A 194 -9.03 1.84 -11.66
CA ALA A 194 -9.26 2.84 -10.61
C ALA A 194 -8.72 2.33 -9.26
N ARG A 195 -8.27 3.23 -8.37
CA ARG A 195 -7.69 2.83 -7.07
C ARG A 195 -8.64 1.95 -6.26
N ALA A 196 -9.91 2.33 -6.17
CA ALA A 196 -10.92 1.57 -5.45
C ALA A 196 -11.17 0.17 -6.05
N GLU A 197 -11.14 0.05 -7.38
CA GLU A 197 -11.28 -1.23 -8.10
C GLU A 197 -10.10 -2.16 -7.80
N LEU A 198 -8.88 -1.63 -7.91
CA LEU A 198 -7.67 -2.39 -7.60
C LEU A 198 -7.62 -2.82 -6.13
N ILE A 199 -7.98 -1.92 -5.21
CA ILE A 199 -8.07 -2.23 -3.78
C ILE A 199 -9.10 -3.33 -3.53
N ALA A 200 -10.30 -3.24 -4.13
CA ALA A 200 -11.33 -4.26 -3.98
C ALA A 200 -10.86 -5.63 -4.48
N ALA A 201 -10.19 -5.68 -5.63
CA ALA A 201 -9.61 -6.91 -6.17
C ALA A 201 -8.53 -7.51 -5.25
N ILE A 202 -7.63 -6.67 -4.71
CA ILE A 202 -6.60 -7.08 -3.76
C ILE A 202 -7.22 -7.61 -2.47
N VAL A 203 -8.22 -6.92 -1.92
CA VAL A 203 -8.91 -7.32 -0.69
C VAL A 203 -9.57 -8.69 -0.88
N ALA A 204 -10.27 -8.90 -1.99
CA ALA A 204 -10.86 -10.21 -2.30
C ALA A 204 -9.79 -11.30 -2.42
N ALA A 205 -8.76 -11.08 -3.25
CA ALA A 205 -7.73 -12.08 -3.49
C ALA A 205 -6.88 -12.41 -2.24
N VAL A 206 -6.57 -11.41 -1.40
CA VAL A 206 -5.90 -11.63 -0.11
C VAL A 206 -6.82 -12.39 0.85
N GLY A 207 -8.11 -12.07 0.87
CA GLY A 207 -9.10 -12.80 1.66
C GLY A 207 -9.15 -14.28 1.29
N ASP A 208 -9.23 -14.59 -0.01
CA ASP A 208 -9.23 -15.96 -0.51
C ASP A 208 -7.91 -16.67 -0.19
N ALA A 209 -6.78 -16.04 -0.49
CA ALA A 209 -5.46 -16.65 -0.28
C ALA A 209 -5.15 -16.94 1.19
N PHE A 210 -5.72 -16.18 2.12
CA PHE A 210 -5.56 -16.36 3.56
C PHE A 210 -6.78 -16.97 4.25
N GLU A 211 -7.81 -17.37 3.50
CA GLU A 211 -9.04 -17.97 4.05
C GLU A 211 -9.67 -17.11 5.16
N ARG A 212 -9.71 -15.79 4.90
CA ARG A 212 -10.25 -14.75 5.81
C ARG A 212 -11.26 -13.90 5.04
N ALA A 213 -12.48 -13.79 5.54
CA ALA A 213 -13.51 -12.96 4.90
C ALA A 213 -13.23 -11.46 5.13
N PRO A 214 -13.26 -10.61 4.08
CA PRO A 214 -13.13 -9.18 4.28
C PRO A 214 -14.40 -8.63 4.92
N ARG A 215 -14.24 -7.87 6.02
CA ARG A 215 -15.32 -7.01 6.54
C ARG A 215 -15.22 -5.67 5.83
N GLN A 216 -16.31 -5.25 5.17
CA GLN A 216 -16.37 -3.94 4.56
C GLN A 216 -16.33 -2.86 5.65
N ARG A 217 -15.14 -2.33 5.91
CA ARG A 217 -14.97 -1.01 6.52
C ARG A 217 -14.11 -0.17 5.60
N LEU A 218 -14.71 0.22 4.48
CA LEU A 218 -14.18 1.22 3.56
C LEU A 218 -13.83 2.48 4.34
N VAL A 219 -12.53 2.77 4.39
CA VAL A 219 -11.92 4.05 4.80
C VAL A 219 -12.12 4.39 6.28
N ALA A 220 -11.38 3.70 7.16
CA ALA A 220 -10.93 4.35 8.38
C ALA A 220 -9.84 5.35 7.98
N ARG A 221 -10.09 6.64 8.20
CA ARG A 221 -9.04 7.66 8.10
C ARG A 221 -7.96 7.34 9.15
N PRO A 222 -6.71 7.79 9.00
CA PRO A 222 -5.68 7.59 10.02
C PRO A 222 -6.12 7.99 11.44
N GLU A 223 -7.03 8.95 11.57
CA GLU A 223 -7.69 9.39 12.82
C GLU A 223 -8.79 8.46 13.38
N ASP A 224 -9.29 7.50 12.59
CA ASP A 224 -10.25 6.48 13.01
C ASP A 224 -9.56 5.26 13.64
N LEU A 225 -8.23 5.16 13.51
CA LEU A 225 -7.40 4.40 14.45
C LEU A 225 -7.39 5.24 15.74
N ALA A 226 -7.88 4.69 16.85
CA ALA A 226 -8.16 5.44 18.08
C ALA A 226 -6.98 6.38 18.48
N PRO A 227 -7.22 7.49 19.22
CA PRO A 227 -6.16 8.43 19.62
C PRO A 227 -4.95 7.79 20.34
N ASP A 228 -5.15 6.64 21.00
CA ASP A 228 -4.09 5.84 21.63
C ASP A 228 -3.30 4.96 20.64
N GLU A 229 -3.71 4.91 19.37
CA GLU A 229 -3.15 4.09 18.29
C GLU A 229 -2.46 4.91 17.18
N VAL A 230 -2.68 6.22 17.05
CA VAL A 230 -1.97 7.09 16.09
C VAL A 230 -1.55 8.42 16.70
N VAL A 231 -0.31 8.49 17.17
CA VAL A 231 0.39 9.76 17.46
C VAL A 231 0.62 10.55 16.17
N THR A 232 -0.11 11.65 16.06
CA THR A 232 0.05 12.87 15.25
C THR A 232 1.18 12.90 14.21
N ALA A 233 0.80 13.06 12.94
CA ALA A 233 1.70 13.44 11.86
C ALA A 233 1.47 14.91 11.46
N THR A 234 2.35 15.82 11.88
CA THR A 234 2.92 16.90 11.03
C THR A 234 4.15 17.50 11.73
N PRO A 235 5.19 17.89 10.97
CA PRO A 235 5.26 19.31 10.62
C PRO A 235 5.65 19.60 9.16
N ALA A 236 4.94 20.59 8.62
CA ALA A 236 5.29 21.60 7.61
C ALA A 236 6.34 21.29 6.54
N GLY A 237 5.96 21.41 5.26
CA GLY A 237 6.92 21.79 4.22
C GLY A 237 6.77 21.20 2.82
N LEU A 238 5.74 20.41 2.52
CA LEU A 238 5.47 20.00 1.13
C LEU A 238 4.40 20.89 0.51
N ASP A 239 4.71 21.48 -0.64
CA ASP A 239 3.73 22.10 -1.52
C ASP A 239 2.73 21.02 -2.00
N PRO A 240 1.45 21.07 -1.58
CA PRO A 240 0.45 20.03 -1.83
C PRO A 240 0.01 19.90 -3.30
N THR A 241 0.49 20.77 -4.19
CA THR A 241 -0.03 20.88 -5.56
C THR A 241 0.73 20.06 -6.61
N ALA A 242 1.89 19.48 -6.27
CA ALA A 242 2.70 18.66 -7.18
C ALA A 242 2.55 17.13 -7.00
N ALA A 243 1.79 16.67 -6.00
CA ALA A 243 1.19 15.32 -5.98
C ALA A 243 0.02 15.19 -6.98
N ALA A 244 -0.22 16.24 -7.76
CA ALA A 244 -1.30 16.35 -8.72
C ALA A 244 -0.95 15.58 -10.00
N GLN A 245 -1.77 14.56 -10.27
CA GLN A 245 -2.19 14.06 -11.59
C GLN A 245 -1.96 12.53 -11.82
N PRO A 246 -2.76 11.79 -12.64
CA PRO A 246 -3.76 10.76 -12.30
C PRO A 246 -3.39 9.28 -12.09
N TRP A 247 -4.03 8.64 -11.08
CA TRP A 247 -4.47 7.22 -11.08
C TRP A 247 -6.00 7.05 -10.89
N SER A 248 -6.92 7.29 -11.82
CA SER A 248 -6.94 8.10 -13.03
C SER A 248 -7.32 9.57 -12.72
N GLU A 249 -6.79 10.08 -11.60
CA GLU A 249 -7.08 11.35 -10.89
C GLU A 249 -8.43 11.34 -10.22
N ARG A 250 -8.42 11.09 -8.90
CA ARG A 250 -9.57 11.31 -8.01
C ARG A 250 -10.67 10.26 -8.23
N ALA A 251 -11.55 10.06 -7.26
CA ALA A 251 -12.86 9.51 -7.52
C ALA A 251 -13.87 10.52 -6.96
N GLY A 252 -14.48 11.31 -7.83
CA GLY A 252 -15.63 12.18 -7.55
C GLY A 252 -15.44 13.22 -6.43
N ALA A 253 -15.15 14.47 -6.80
CA ALA A 253 -15.60 15.58 -5.97
C ALA A 253 -17.10 15.40 -5.74
N ALA A 254 -17.54 15.43 -4.47
CA ALA A 254 -18.94 15.39 -4.11
C ALA A 254 -19.71 16.43 -4.96
N GLU A 255 -20.56 15.93 -5.85
CA GLU A 255 -21.42 16.78 -6.66
C GLU A 255 -22.36 17.55 -5.73
N GLY A 256 -22.37 18.88 -5.86
CA GLY A 256 -23.41 19.72 -5.28
C GLY A 256 -23.00 21.06 -4.67
N ALA A 257 -22.11 21.83 -5.30
CA ALA A 257 -22.04 23.26 -5.00
C ALA A 257 -21.60 24.09 -6.22
N SER A 258 -22.54 24.41 -7.11
CA SER A 258 -22.48 25.67 -7.86
C SER A 258 -23.85 26.06 -8.42
N SER A 259 -24.53 26.93 -7.71
CA SER A 259 -25.06 28.20 -8.22
C SER A 259 -25.55 28.96 -6.98
N ALA A 260 -25.27 30.24 -6.74
CA ALA A 260 -24.87 31.31 -7.62
C ALA A 260 -24.12 32.37 -6.80
N THR A 261 -23.18 33.07 -7.44
CA THR A 261 -22.67 34.34 -6.94
C THR A 261 -22.94 35.42 -7.98
N ARG A 262 -23.74 36.40 -7.56
CA ARG A 262 -23.77 37.81 -7.98
C ARG A 262 -24.24 38.15 -9.40
N GLY A 263 -25.41 38.77 -9.45
CA GLY A 263 -25.69 39.90 -10.32
C GLY A 263 -25.91 41.15 -9.46
N LEU A 264 -25.00 42.12 -9.58
CA LEU A 264 -25.22 43.51 -9.16
C LEU A 264 -26.29 44.14 -10.04
N GLY A 265 -27.21 44.94 -9.48
CA GLY A 265 -28.19 45.67 -10.27
C GLY A 265 -29.09 46.60 -9.45
N ALA A 266 -28.64 47.85 -9.32
CA ALA A 266 -29.38 49.11 -9.22
C ALA A 266 -30.89 49.14 -8.86
N GLY A 267 -31.24 50.08 -7.96
CA GLY A 267 -32.37 51.01 -8.19
C GLY A 267 -33.47 51.08 -7.13
N GLY A 268 -33.83 52.31 -6.74
CA GLY A 268 -35.10 52.68 -6.09
C GLY A 268 -34.95 53.11 -4.61
N HIS A 269 -34.85 54.40 -4.24
CA HIS A 269 -35.89 55.46 -4.16
C HIS A 269 -37.08 55.21 -3.20
N GLY A 270 -37.34 56.22 -2.36
CA GLY A 270 -38.56 56.46 -1.55
C GLY A 270 -38.35 56.15 -0.07
N GLY A 271 -38.24 57.12 0.85
CA GLY A 271 -39.33 57.95 1.37
C GLY A 271 -40.04 57.20 2.51
N ALA A 272 -40.34 57.70 3.70
CA ALA A 272 -40.46 59.05 4.21
C ALA A 272 -40.59 58.99 5.77
N GLN A 273 -40.41 60.18 6.38
CA GLN A 273 -40.80 60.60 7.73
C GLN A 273 -39.90 60.17 8.91
#